data_AF-J7SKU4-F1
#
_entry.id   AF-J7SKU4-F1
#
_cell.length_a   1.000
_cell.length_b   1.000
_cell.length_c   1.000
_cell.angle_alpha   90.00
_cell.angle_beta   90.00
_cell.angle_gamma   90.00
#
_symmetry.space_group_name_H-M   'P 1'
#
loop_
_entity.id
_entity.type
_entity.pdbx_description
1 polymer ?
#
loop_
_entity_poly.entity_id
_entity_poly.type
_entity_poly.pdbx_seq_one_letter_code
_entity_poly.pdbx_strand_id
1 'polypeptide(L)'
;MKTAIKLSVLGSAVLLMAACDSLDPDSTKNEFWYSNPTDTTLTFKVDDKEYTTEPGTAAKLKLSPGMHSIENAKGEKQNFMVYDNNSGGIINPDNHVYYMLSEVYAVEGQSDRFKPALYDVTINGHDLQMPVRSSNATLIDHNLFNCSYPVGTAFPEEITTSNRQSVGNIKTKCFDKAELVAYIESDYGEKLQPVAPGEELKDTVNMTFDYTIPEPQFKDAETQKQALKLTGLLKQINESDNPDIHDKLNKEIHQTTMDLVSASAGSASSNTVAENEYYNTFITQTGNFRAFGVLPK
;
A
#
# COMPACT_ATOMS: atom_id res chain seq x y z
N MET A 1 -32.32 -35.90 49.82
CA MET A 1 -33.24 -35.95 48.66
C MET A 1 -32.41 -36.09 47.40
N LYS A 2 -32.77 -37.06 46.56
CA LYS A 2 -32.14 -37.35 45.27
C LYS A 2 -32.66 -36.36 44.23
N THR A 3 -31.79 -35.88 43.35
CA THR A 3 -32.17 -35.66 41.95
C THR A 3 -30.93 -35.74 41.07
N ALA A 4 -30.87 -36.82 40.30
CA ALA A 4 -29.98 -37.00 39.16
C ALA A 4 -30.49 -36.14 37.98
N ILE A 5 -29.56 -35.55 37.23
CA ILE A 5 -29.86 -35.00 35.91
C ILE A 5 -29.18 -35.88 34.87
N LYS A 6 -30.01 -36.31 33.91
CA LYS A 6 -29.71 -37.29 32.87
C LYS A 6 -28.81 -36.71 31.79
N LEU A 7 -27.93 -37.57 31.29
CA LEU A 7 -27.22 -37.41 30.03
C LEU A 7 -28.13 -37.72 28.83
N SER A 8 -27.70 -37.24 27.67
CA SER A 8 -28.16 -37.50 26.29
C SER A 8 -29.33 -36.63 25.79
N VAL A 9 -29.10 -35.85 24.72
CA VAL A 9 -29.23 -36.28 23.32
C VAL A 9 -28.26 -35.49 22.46
N LEU A 10 -27.49 -36.21 21.63
CA LEU A 10 -26.71 -35.68 20.52
C LEU A 10 -27.66 -35.01 19.50
N GLY A 11 -27.45 -33.73 19.23
CA GLY A 11 -27.93 -33.06 18.04
C GLY A 11 -26.73 -32.55 17.27
N SER A 12 -26.29 -33.29 16.25
CA SER A 12 -25.25 -32.88 15.32
C SER A 12 -25.67 -31.62 14.58
N ALA A 13 -25.18 -30.46 15.02
CA ALA A 13 -25.19 -29.25 14.22
C ALA A 13 -24.05 -29.38 13.20
N VAL A 14 -24.42 -29.62 11.95
CA VAL A 14 -23.52 -29.46 10.80
C VAL A 14 -23.20 -27.97 10.68
N LEU A 15 -22.13 -27.54 11.33
CA LEU A 15 -21.52 -26.24 11.12
C LEU A 15 -20.78 -26.29 9.78
N LEU A 16 -21.46 -25.82 8.73
CA LEU A 16 -20.81 -25.38 7.49
C LEU A 16 -19.98 -24.13 7.81
N MET A 17 -18.79 -24.32 8.38
CA MET A 17 -17.78 -23.28 8.52
C MET A 17 -16.88 -23.33 7.29
N ALA A 18 -17.39 -22.85 6.15
CA ALA A 18 -16.56 -22.37 5.06
C ALA A 18 -16.33 -20.87 5.30
N ALA A 19 -15.54 -20.56 6.32
CA ALA A 19 -15.03 -19.23 6.60
C ALA A 19 -13.62 -19.41 7.17
N CYS A 20 -12.72 -19.89 6.32
CA CYS A 20 -11.28 -19.78 6.53
C CYS A 20 -10.80 -18.61 5.66
N ASP A 21 -11.27 -17.40 5.96
CA ASP A 21 -10.63 -16.19 5.44
C ASP A 21 -10.41 -15.26 6.64
N SER A 22 -9.13 -15.20 7.04
CA SER A 22 -8.50 -14.34 8.06
C SER A 22 -9.28 -13.95 9.32
N LEU A 23 -8.98 -14.61 10.44
CA LEU A 23 -9.23 -14.10 11.80
C LEU A 23 -8.19 -13.03 12.19
N ASP A 24 -7.96 -12.05 11.32
CA ASP A 24 -7.20 -10.85 11.66
C ASP A 24 -8.20 -9.68 11.78
N PRO A 25 -8.59 -9.28 13.01
CA PRO A 25 -9.54 -8.21 13.22
C PRO A 25 -9.04 -6.85 12.74
N ASP A 26 -7.73 -6.70 12.50
CA ASP A 26 -7.09 -5.46 12.04
C ASP A 26 -6.83 -5.48 10.52
N SER A 27 -7.24 -6.53 9.81
CA SER A 27 -7.02 -6.65 8.36
C SER A 27 -7.84 -5.63 7.56
N THR A 28 -7.14 -4.83 6.76
CA THR A 28 -7.74 -3.91 5.77
C THR A 28 -7.92 -4.55 4.40
N LYS A 29 -7.77 -5.88 4.28
CA LYS A 29 -7.94 -6.61 3.01
C LYS A 29 -9.25 -6.22 2.34
N ASN A 30 -9.20 -5.93 1.04
CA ASN A 30 -10.34 -5.51 0.22
C ASN A 30 -10.96 -4.16 0.62
N GLU A 31 -10.43 -3.42 1.61
CA GLU A 31 -10.96 -2.12 2.03
C GLU A 31 -10.25 -0.97 1.30
N PHE A 32 -11.02 -0.23 0.51
CA PHE A 32 -10.53 0.94 -0.22
C PHE A 32 -11.13 2.21 0.37
N TRP A 33 -10.25 3.06 0.89
CA TRP A 33 -10.62 4.33 1.50
C TRP A 33 -10.63 5.44 0.45
N TYR A 34 -11.40 6.48 0.71
CA TYR A 34 -11.40 7.70 -0.08
C TYR A 34 -11.82 8.85 0.82
N SER A 35 -11.24 10.02 0.63
CA SER A 35 -11.66 11.24 1.31
C SER A 35 -11.85 12.38 0.33
N ASN A 36 -12.60 13.37 0.80
CA ASN A 36 -12.87 14.59 0.05
C ASN A 36 -12.19 15.78 0.74
N PRO A 37 -10.96 16.13 0.34
CA PRO A 37 -10.24 17.27 0.92
C PRO A 37 -10.71 18.63 0.37
N THR A 38 -11.80 18.68 -0.40
CA THR A 38 -12.30 19.89 -1.06
C THR A 38 -13.55 20.44 -0.38
N ASP A 39 -13.98 21.64 -0.78
CA ASP A 39 -15.21 22.30 -0.30
C ASP A 39 -16.47 21.90 -1.10
N THR A 40 -16.34 20.98 -2.06
CA THR A 40 -17.45 20.51 -2.91
C THR A 40 -17.65 19.02 -2.77
N THR A 41 -18.87 18.51 -2.94
CA THR A 41 -19.15 17.07 -2.87
C THR A 41 -18.32 16.29 -3.91
N LEU A 42 -17.64 15.24 -3.46
CA LEU A 42 -16.93 14.29 -4.31
C LEU A 42 -17.91 13.24 -4.83
N THR A 43 -17.91 12.97 -6.14
CA THR A 43 -18.74 11.94 -6.78
C THR A 43 -17.93 11.12 -7.77
N PHE A 44 -18.06 9.80 -7.71
CA PHE A 44 -17.44 8.86 -8.66
C PHE A 44 -18.25 7.56 -8.73
N LYS A 45 -17.94 6.68 -9.68
CA LYS A 45 -18.53 5.35 -9.75
C LYS A 45 -17.47 4.27 -9.71
N VAL A 46 -17.82 3.15 -9.09
CA VAL A 46 -17.08 1.89 -9.22
C VAL A 46 -18.07 0.81 -9.63
N ASP A 47 -17.82 0.14 -10.74
CA ASP A 47 -18.71 -0.87 -11.34
C ASP A 47 -20.15 -0.37 -11.50
N ASP A 48 -20.29 0.81 -12.10
CA ASP A 48 -21.55 1.54 -12.32
C ASP A 48 -22.31 1.94 -11.04
N LYS A 49 -21.81 1.60 -9.85
CA LYS A 49 -22.36 2.07 -8.58
C LYS A 49 -21.77 3.43 -8.22
N GLU A 50 -22.64 4.41 -7.99
CA GLU A 50 -22.26 5.75 -7.57
C GLU A 50 -21.89 5.82 -6.09
N TYR A 51 -20.84 6.59 -5.80
CA TYR A 51 -20.33 6.91 -4.48
C TYR A 51 -20.24 8.43 -4.35
N THR A 52 -20.70 8.94 -3.21
CA THR A 52 -20.64 10.37 -2.87
C THR A 52 -20.02 10.58 -1.51
N THR A 53 -19.31 11.70 -1.33
CA THR A 53 -18.63 12.07 -0.07
C THR A 53 -18.75 13.55 0.17
N GLU A 54 -19.21 13.94 1.36
CA GLU A 54 -19.30 15.35 1.75
C GLU A 54 -17.91 15.96 1.97
N PRO A 55 -17.77 17.29 1.79
CA PRO A 55 -16.54 18.03 2.10
C PRO A 55 -15.93 17.67 3.47
N GLY A 56 -14.62 17.45 3.49
CA GLY A 56 -13.85 17.17 4.71
C GLY A 56 -14.14 15.82 5.36
N THR A 57 -14.79 14.89 4.65
CA THR A 57 -15.09 13.56 5.17
C THR A 57 -14.36 12.45 4.42
N ALA A 58 -14.16 11.32 5.11
CA ALA A 58 -13.63 10.11 4.54
C ALA A 58 -14.63 8.97 4.67
N ALA A 59 -14.61 8.05 3.71
CA ALA A 59 -15.40 6.84 3.71
C ALA A 59 -14.60 5.68 3.11
N LYS A 60 -15.22 4.50 3.08
CA LYS A 60 -14.62 3.31 2.51
C LYS A 60 -15.63 2.50 1.73
N LEU A 61 -15.13 1.77 0.74
CA LEU A 61 -15.85 0.74 0.03
C LEU A 61 -15.06 -0.57 0.07
N LYS A 62 -15.74 -1.69 -0.22
CA LYS A 62 -15.10 -2.99 -0.32
C LYS A 62 -15.17 -3.50 -1.75
N LEU A 63 -14.05 -3.97 -2.28
CA LEU A 63 -13.96 -4.61 -3.59
C LEU A 63 -13.57 -6.07 -3.41
N SER A 64 -14.31 -6.97 -4.04
CA SER A 64 -13.87 -8.35 -4.17
C SER A 64 -12.65 -8.45 -5.07
N PRO A 65 -11.85 -9.52 -5.00
CA PRO A 65 -10.88 -9.79 -6.05
C PRO A 65 -11.55 -9.97 -7.42
N GLY A 66 -10.92 -9.45 -8.47
CA GLY A 66 -11.43 -9.47 -9.85
C GLY A 66 -11.23 -8.16 -10.61
N MET A 67 -11.78 -8.12 -11.82
CA MET A 67 -11.78 -6.92 -12.67
C MET A 67 -12.84 -5.92 -12.22
N HIS A 68 -12.44 -4.66 -12.16
CA HIS A 68 -13.26 -3.53 -11.76
C HIS A 68 -13.07 -2.36 -12.73
N SER A 69 -14.01 -1.42 -12.68
CA SER A 69 -13.92 -0.14 -13.40
C SER A 69 -14.20 1.03 -12.46
N ILE A 70 -13.45 2.12 -12.61
CA ILE A 70 -13.71 3.39 -11.93
C ILE A 70 -14.05 4.46 -12.97
N GLU A 71 -15.03 5.32 -12.65
CA GLU A 71 -15.42 6.48 -13.45
C GLU A 71 -15.42 7.73 -12.57
N ASN A 72 -14.69 8.78 -12.95
CA ASN A 72 -14.71 10.04 -12.22
C ASN A 72 -15.92 10.92 -12.61
N ALA A 73 -16.09 12.06 -11.93
CA ALA A 73 -17.20 12.99 -12.21
C ALA A 73 -17.22 13.54 -13.65
N LYS A 74 -16.09 13.50 -14.37
CA LYS A 74 -15.98 13.91 -15.79
C LYS A 74 -16.38 12.80 -16.77
N GLY A 75 -16.68 11.59 -16.27
CA GLY A 75 -17.00 10.42 -17.08
C GLY A 75 -15.77 9.68 -17.63
N GLU A 76 -14.57 10.01 -17.15
CA GLU A 76 -13.34 9.32 -17.54
C GLU A 76 -13.30 7.96 -16.84
N LYS A 77 -13.20 6.88 -17.63
CA LYS A 77 -13.21 5.50 -17.13
C LYS A 77 -11.83 4.86 -17.18
N GLN A 78 -11.51 4.06 -16.16
CA GLN A 78 -10.30 3.24 -16.10
C GLN A 78 -10.64 1.86 -15.55
N ASN A 79 -10.07 0.81 -16.16
CA ASN A 79 -10.19 -0.56 -15.66
C ASN A 79 -8.99 -0.89 -14.76
N PHE A 80 -9.23 -1.76 -13.80
CA PHE A 80 -8.18 -2.26 -12.91
C PHE A 80 -8.53 -3.64 -12.38
N MET A 81 -7.50 -4.40 -12.03
CA MET A 81 -7.60 -5.69 -11.36
C MET A 81 -7.34 -5.53 -9.87
N VAL A 82 -8.17 -6.15 -9.04
CA VAL A 82 -7.90 -6.38 -7.61
C VAL A 82 -7.49 -7.85 -7.46
N TYR A 83 -6.25 -8.11 -7.05
CA TYR A 83 -5.73 -9.47 -6.85
C TYR A 83 -6.03 -9.99 -5.44
N ASP A 84 -5.98 -11.30 -5.25
CA ASP A 84 -6.26 -11.96 -3.96
C ASP A 84 -5.32 -11.56 -2.83
N ASN A 85 -4.08 -11.17 -3.18
CA ASN A 85 -3.05 -10.70 -2.25
C ASN A 85 -3.15 -9.20 -1.94
N ASN A 86 -4.22 -8.50 -2.33
CA ASN A 86 -4.40 -7.10 -1.98
C ASN A 86 -4.60 -6.92 -0.46
N SER A 87 -4.19 -5.76 0.03
CA SER A 87 -4.44 -5.30 1.41
C SER A 87 -5.32 -4.05 1.47
N GLY A 88 -6.09 -3.80 0.40
CA GLY A 88 -6.87 -2.58 0.23
C GLY A 88 -6.06 -1.43 -0.37
N GLY A 89 -6.46 -0.19 -0.09
CA GLY A 89 -5.81 0.99 -0.66
C GLY A 89 -6.61 2.27 -0.53
N ILE A 90 -6.28 3.25 -1.36
CA ILE A 90 -7.06 4.48 -1.53
C ILE A 90 -7.55 4.59 -2.96
N ILE A 91 -8.84 4.94 -3.12
CA ILE A 91 -9.45 5.34 -4.37
C ILE A 91 -9.46 6.87 -4.43
N ASN A 92 -8.87 7.42 -5.49
CA ASN A 92 -8.59 8.84 -5.62
C ASN A 92 -8.98 9.33 -7.04
N PRO A 93 -10.28 9.41 -7.35
CA PRO A 93 -10.78 9.66 -8.70
C PRO A 93 -10.38 11.04 -9.27
N ASP A 94 -10.08 12.00 -8.40
CA ASP A 94 -9.72 13.37 -8.75
C ASP A 94 -8.22 13.67 -8.59
N ASN A 95 -7.40 12.64 -8.34
CA ASN A 95 -5.93 12.73 -8.23
C ASN A 95 -5.45 13.77 -7.22
N HIS A 96 -6.13 13.88 -6.06
CA HIS A 96 -5.63 14.64 -4.92
C HIS A 96 -4.35 14.02 -4.36
N VAL A 97 -3.50 14.81 -3.73
CA VAL A 97 -2.30 14.28 -3.07
C VAL A 97 -2.67 13.70 -1.72
N TYR A 98 -2.37 12.42 -1.54
CA TYR A 98 -2.41 11.71 -0.27
C TYR A 98 -1.00 11.52 0.26
N TYR A 99 -0.89 11.43 1.58
CA TYR A 99 0.37 11.36 2.28
C TYR A 99 0.40 10.17 3.22
N MET A 100 1.56 9.52 3.34
CA MET A 100 1.86 8.55 4.39
C MET A 100 2.95 9.16 5.28
N LEU A 101 2.61 9.47 6.53
CA LEU A 101 3.58 9.91 7.54
C LEU A 101 3.93 8.72 8.45
N SER A 102 5.22 8.57 8.76
CA SER A 102 5.71 7.56 9.70
C SER A 102 6.07 8.20 11.05
N GLU A 103 5.56 7.63 12.14
CA GLU A 103 5.81 8.07 13.51
C GLU A 103 6.50 6.98 14.33
N VAL A 104 7.38 7.41 15.23
CA VAL A 104 8.07 6.53 16.16
C VAL A 104 7.30 6.47 17.48
N TYR A 105 6.77 5.29 17.78
CA TYR A 105 6.23 4.96 19.09
C TYR A 105 7.29 4.19 19.86
N ALA A 106 7.84 4.77 20.91
CA ALA A 106 8.88 4.09 21.69
C ALA A 106 8.67 4.33 23.19
N VAL A 107 9.09 3.34 24.00
CA VAL A 107 9.22 3.57 25.43
C VAL A 107 10.30 4.63 25.68
N GLU A 108 10.17 5.37 26.77
CA GLU A 108 11.08 6.47 27.11
C GLU A 108 12.56 6.06 26.99
N GLY A 109 13.34 6.88 26.28
CA GLY A 109 14.77 6.64 26.04
C GLY A 109 15.10 5.60 24.97
N GLN A 110 14.12 5.08 24.21
CA GLN A 110 14.35 4.07 23.14
C GLN A 110 14.03 4.58 21.72
N SER A 111 13.61 5.83 21.56
CA SER A 111 13.27 6.43 20.27
C SER A 111 14.40 6.35 19.24
N ASP A 112 15.64 6.56 19.67
CA ASP A 112 16.83 6.59 18.78
C ASP A 112 17.11 5.27 18.05
N ARG A 113 16.46 4.18 18.48
CA ARG A 113 16.53 2.87 17.81
C ARG A 113 15.73 2.83 16.51
N PHE A 114 14.80 3.76 16.33
CA PHE A 114 13.89 3.81 15.18
C PHE A 114 14.22 5.04 14.35
N LYS A 115 14.60 4.82 13.09
CA LYS A 115 15.01 5.87 12.17
C LYS A 115 14.19 5.73 10.89
N PRO A 116 12.96 6.28 10.84
CA PRO A 116 12.21 6.29 9.60
C PRO A 116 13.00 7.06 8.52
N ALA A 117 12.90 6.62 7.27
CA ALA A 117 13.56 7.30 6.17
C ALA A 117 12.94 8.69 5.99
N LEU A 118 13.80 9.69 5.76
CA LEU A 118 13.37 11.05 5.44
C LEU A 118 13.31 11.24 3.93
N TYR A 119 12.32 12.02 3.49
CA TYR A 119 12.11 12.38 2.11
C TYR A 119 11.94 13.89 2.00
N ASP A 120 12.42 14.44 0.90
CA ASP A 120 12.07 15.81 0.54
C ASP A 120 10.60 15.83 0.10
N VAL A 121 9.83 16.75 0.65
CA VAL A 121 8.41 16.93 0.35
C VAL A 121 8.05 18.41 0.40
N THR A 122 7.32 18.89 -0.59
CA THR A 122 6.70 20.21 -0.56
C THR A 122 5.22 20.06 -0.23
N ILE A 123 4.73 20.83 0.74
CA ILE A 123 3.32 20.90 1.14
C ILE A 123 2.92 22.38 1.21
N ASN A 124 1.90 22.79 0.46
CA ASN A 124 1.49 24.20 0.38
C ASN A 124 2.66 25.16 0.04
N GLY A 125 3.60 24.71 -0.80
CA GLY A 125 4.80 25.47 -1.16
C GLY A 125 5.91 25.51 -0.10
N HIS A 126 5.75 24.83 1.03
CA HIS A 126 6.80 24.69 2.06
C HIS A 126 7.64 23.45 1.80
N ASP A 127 8.95 23.64 1.59
CA ASP A 127 9.90 22.54 1.43
C ASP A 127 10.30 21.99 2.80
N LEU A 128 10.07 20.69 3.00
CA LEU A 128 10.29 19.97 4.25
C LEU A 128 11.12 18.72 3.99
N GLN A 129 11.81 18.25 5.03
CA GLN A 129 12.48 16.95 5.05
C GLN A 129 11.94 16.14 6.21
N MET A 130 11.01 15.22 5.91
CA MET A 130 10.20 14.51 6.90
C MET A 130 10.00 13.04 6.49
N PRO A 131 9.58 12.14 7.40
CA PRO A 131 9.26 10.76 7.05
C PRO A 131 7.88 10.63 6.36
N VAL A 132 7.67 11.47 5.35
CA VAL A 132 6.44 11.64 4.58
C VAL A 132 6.65 11.15 3.16
N ARG A 133 5.81 10.21 2.72
CA ARG A 133 5.66 9.86 1.31
C ARG A 133 4.37 10.43 0.77
N SER A 134 4.32 10.76 -0.52
CA SER A 134 3.14 11.35 -1.15
C SER A 134 2.85 10.72 -2.50
N SER A 135 1.56 10.55 -2.81
CA SER A 135 1.09 10.04 -4.09
C SER A 135 -0.24 10.67 -4.49
N ASN A 136 -0.46 10.82 -5.79
CA ASN A 136 -1.72 11.31 -6.37
C ASN A 136 -2.33 10.31 -7.37
N ALA A 137 -1.87 9.06 -7.37
CA ALA A 137 -2.40 8.04 -8.26
C ALA A 137 -3.90 7.82 -8.01
N THR A 138 -4.63 7.46 -9.06
CA THR A 138 -6.07 7.14 -8.99
C THR A 138 -6.34 5.95 -8.07
N LEU A 139 -5.42 4.98 -8.07
CA LEU A 139 -5.43 3.82 -7.19
C LEU A 139 -4.09 3.82 -6.44
N ILE A 140 -4.16 4.01 -5.13
CA ILE A 140 -2.98 4.00 -4.24
C ILE A 140 -3.00 2.66 -3.52
N ASP A 141 -2.12 1.75 -3.96
CA ASP A 141 -2.06 0.38 -3.46
C ASP A 141 -1.46 0.31 -2.05
N HIS A 142 -2.20 -0.24 -1.09
CA HIS A 142 -1.73 -0.39 0.27
C HIS A 142 -0.55 -1.35 0.40
N ASN A 143 -0.37 -2.31 -0.52
CA ASN A 143 0.78 -3.21 -0.48
C ASN A 143 2.12 -2.46 -0.59
N LEU A 144 2.11 -1.25 -1.17
CA LEU A 144 3.30 -0.40 -1.33
C LEU A 144 3.24 0.88 -0.48
N PHE A 145 2.07 1.52 -0.39
CA PHE A 145 1.89 2.76 0.38
C PHE A 145 1.76 2.49 1.89
N ASN A 146 1.28 1.31 2.27
CA ASN A 146 1.39 0.64 3.57
C ASN A 146 1.15 1.52 4.81
N CYS A 147 -0.08 2.01 4.96
CA CYS A 147 -0.51 2.79 6.11
C CYS A 147 -1.11 1.90 7.21
N SER A 148 -0.55 1.93 8.42
CA SER A 148 -1.17 1.24 9.57
C SER A 148 -2.54 1.80 9.94
N TYR A 149 -2.74 3.11 9.75
CA TYR A 149 -4.00 3.81 10.00
C TYR A 149 -4.50 4.48 8.72
N PRO A 150 -5.73 4.22 8.27
CA PRO A 150 -6.25 4.80 7.05
C PRO A 150 -6.62 6.29 7.22
N VAL A 151 -6.85 6.95 6.08
CA VAL A 151 -7.31 8.35 6.04
C VAL A 151 -8.63 8.53 6.80
N GLY A 152 -8.78 9.66 7.49
CA GLY A 152 -9.99 9.96 8.27
C GLY A 152 -10.14 9.17 9.57
N THR A 153 -9.10 8.44 9.98
CA THR A 153 -9.00 7.83 11.31
C THR A 153 -7.90 8.52 12.13
N ALA A 154 -8.06 8.57 13.46
CA ALA A 154 -7.06 9.18 14.32
C ALA A 154 -5.71 8.45 14.24
N PHE A 155 -4.60 9.20 14.27
CA PHE A 155 -3.30 8.65 14.64
C PHE A 155 -3.30 8.52 16.17
N PRO A 156 -3.25 7.32 16.76
CA PRO A 156 -3.28 7.20 18.22
C PRO A 156 -2.05 7.83 18.89
N GLU A 157 -2.21 8.45 20.05
CA GLU A 157 -1.08 8.97 20.85
C GLU A 157 -0.20 7.84 21.42
N GLU A 158 -0.78 6.66 21.66
CA GLU A 158 -0.09 5.48 22.19
C GLU A 158 -0.50 4.21 21.46
N ILE A 159 0.43 3.24 21.38
CA ILE A 159 0.15 1.93 20.79
C ILE A 159 0.30 0.83 21.83
N THR A 160 -0.52 -0.20 21.69
CA THR A 160 -0.36 -1.45 22.43
C THR A 160 0.37 -2.47 21.55
N THR A 161 1.21 -3.29 22.17
CA THR A 161 1.93 -4.36 21.46
C THR A 161 1.72 -5.68 22.16
N SER A 162 1.51 -6.74 21.39
CA SER A 162 1.38 -8.10 21.91
C SER A 162 2.73 -8.67 22.40
N ASN A 163 3.84 -8.17 21.85
CA ASN A 163 5.18 -8.54 22.26
C ASN A 163 5.63 -7.71 23.46
N ARG A 164 5.62 -8.32 24.65
CA ARG A 164 6.06 -7.67 25.91
C ARG A 164 7.54 -7.23 25.93
N GLN A 165 8.36 -7.72 25.01
CA GLN A 165 9.75 -7.28 24.86
C GLN A 165 9.91 -6.14 23.84
N SER A 166 8.84 -5.74 23.17
CA SER A 166 8.86 -4.60 22.26
C SER A 166 9.15 -3.33 23.04
N VAL A 167 10.16 -2.59 22.57
CA VAL A 167 10.54 -1.28 23.12
C VAL A 167 10.01 -0.13 22.27
N GLY A 168 9.25 -0.45 21.22
CA GLY A 168 8.69 0.52 20.29
C GLY A 168 8.42 -0.06 18.91
N ASN A 169 7.80 0.73 18.05
CA ASN A 169 7.59 0.43 16.65
C ASN A 169 7.43 1.73 15.84
N ILE A 170 7.65 1.63 14.53
CA ILE A 170 7.23 2.69 13.61
C ILE A 170 5.82 2.36 13.14
N LYS A 171 4.92 3.34 13.21
CA LYS A 171 3.58 3.23 12.63
C LYS A 171 3.40 4.29 11.58
N THR A 172 2.54 4.00 10.62
CA THR A 172 2.27 4.87 9.48
C THR A 172 0.80 5.24 9.47
N LYS A 173 0.49 6.46 9.10
CA LYS A 173 -0.89 6.91 8.86
C LYS A 173 -1.01 7.54 7.49
N CYS A 174 -2.09 7.19 6.81
CA CYS A 174 -2.54 7.85 5.60
C CYS A 174 -3.30 9.12 5.95
N PHE A 175 -2.99 10.19 5.23
CA PHE A 175 -3.62 11.50 5.38
C PHE A 175 -4.06 11.99 4.00
N ASP A 176 -5.18 12.69 3.96
CA ASP A 176 -5.33 13.72 2.93
C ASP A 176 -4.60 15.00 3.35
N LYS A 177 -4.56 15.97 2.44
CA LYS A 177 -3.84 17.22 2.67
C LYS A 177 -4.31 17.98 3.90
N ALA A 178 -5.63 18.10 4.10
CA ALA A 178 -6.18 18.88 5.20
C ALA A 178 -5.86 18.21 6.55
N GLU A 179 -5.99 16.88 6.61
CA GLU A 179 -5.65 16.08 7.78
C GLU A 179 -4.15 16.21 8.13
N LEU A 180 -3.26 16.15 7.13
CA LEU A 180 -1.82 16.24 7.39
C LEU A 180 -1.41 17.63 7.89
N VAL A 181 -1.91 18.70 7.27
CA VAL A 181 -1.57 20.08 7.67
C VAL A 181 -2.05 20.34 9.10
N ALA A 182 -3.24 19.87 9.46
CA ALA A 182 -3.75 19.98 10.82
C ALA A 182 -2.87 19.21 11.82
N TYR A 183 -2.46 17.99 11.47
CA TYR A 183 -1.59 17.16 12.31
C TYR A 183 -0.20 17.75 12.50
N ILE A 184 0.42 18.28 11.45
CA ILE A 184 1.73 18.96 11.55
C ILE A 184 1.63 20.21 12.43
N GLU A 185 0.55 20.98 12.32
CA GLU A 185 0.35 22.14 13.19
C GLU A 185 0.16 21.75 14.66
N SER A 186 -0.59 20.68 14.95
CA SER A 186 -0.83 20.23 16.33
C SER A 186 0.38 19.55 16.97
N ASP A 187 1.03 18.64 16.27
CA ASP A 187 2.02 17.72 16.84
C ASP A 187 3.46 18.21 16.66
N TYR A 188 3.73 18.97 15.60
CA TYR A 188 5.05 19.54 15.32
C TYR A 188 5.11 21.05 15.58
N GLY A 189 3.96 21.72 15.74
CA GLY A 189 3.90 23.17 15.94
C GLY A 189 4.23 23.98 14.68
N GLU A 190 4.25 23.33 13.52
CA GLU A 190 4.59 23.97 12.24
C GLU A 190 3.32 24.37 11.46
N LYS A 191 3.22 25.65 11.12
CA LYS A 191 2.06 26.18 10.38
C LYS A 191 2.32 26.16 8.88
N LEU A 192 1.77 25.17 8.18
CA LEU A 192 1.94 25.01 6.73
C LEU A 192 0.86 25.72 5.90
N GLN A 193 0.48 26.94 6.30
CA GLN A 193 -0.45 27.76 5.51
C GLN A 193 0.26 28.28 4.25
N PRO A 194 -0.41 28.31 3.08
CA PRO A 194 0.17 28.85 1.85
C PRO A 194 0.68 30.28 2.07
N VAL A 195 1.93 30.55 1.70
CA VAL A 195 2.56 31.87 1.89
C VAL A 195 2.15 32.89 0.83
N ALA A 196 1.66 32.42 -0.32
CA ALA A 196 1.16 33.24 -1.42
C ALA A 196 0.06 32.48 -2.18
N PRO A 197 -0.83 33.18 -2.93
CA PRO A 197 -1.80 32.52 -3.79
C PRO A 197 -1.14 31.60 -4.81
N GLY A 198 -1.68 30.40 -4.97
CA GLY A 198 -1.16 29.34 -5.84
C GLY A 198 -0.17 28.39 -5.16
N GLU A 199 0.37 28.73 -3.99
CA GLU A 199 1.22 27.82 -3.21
C GLU A 199 0.41 26.63 -2.67
N GLU A 200 -0.90 26.79 -2.48
CA GLU A 200 -1.83 25.71 -2.11
C GLU A 200 -1.93 24.58 -3.13
N LEU A 201 -1.39 24.76 -4.33
CA LEU A 201 -1.35 23.74 -5.39
C LEU A 201 0.04 23.12 -5.56
N LYS A 202 1.05 23.63 -4.84
CA LYS A 202 2.44 23.18 -4.95
C LYS A 202 2.76 22.10 -3.93
N ASP A 203 2.12 20.95 -4.12
CA ASP A 203 2.48 19.74 -3.40
C ASP A 203 3.32 18.83 -4.29
N THR A 204 4.37 18.23 -3.74
CA THR A 204 5.18 17.24 -4.48
C THR A 204 4.61 15.85 -4.34
N VAL A 205 4.75 15.05 -5.40
CA VAL A 205 4.60 13.58 -5.38
C VAL A 205 5.99 12.96 -5.35
N ASN A 206 6.35 12.31 -4.24
CA ASN A 206 7.64 11.65 -4.07
C ASN A 206 7.55 10.11 -4.13
N MET A 207 6.35 9.57 -4.35
CA MET A 207 6.10 8.16 -4.60
C MET A 207 5.11 7.98 -5.76
N THR A 208 5.63 7.47 -6.87
CA THR A 208 4.85 7.06 -8.04
C THR A 208 4.68 5.55 -8.06
N PHE A 209 3.52 5.09 -8.50
CA PHE A 209 3.27 3.68 -8.77
C PHE A 209 3.68 3.38 -10.21
N ASP A 210 4.85 2.78 -10.38
CA ASP A 210 5.38 2.38 -11.68
C ASP A 210 4.99 0.93 -11.98
N TYR A 211 4.08 0.77 -12.94
CA TYR A 211 3.59 -0.52 -13.41
C TYR A 211 4.44 -1.10 -14.56
N THR A 212 5.62 -0.54 -14.83
CA THR A 212 6.50 -1.02 -15.88
C THR A 212 7.26 -2.27 -15.43
N ILE A 213 7.18 -3.32 -16.23
CA ILE A 213 8.05 -4.50 -16.06
C ILE A 213 9.40 -4.18 -16.71
N PRO A 214 10.52 -4.18 -15.96
CA PRO A 214 11.81 -3.79 -16.51
C PRO A 214 12.30 -4.80 -17.55
N GLU A 215 12.94 -4.31 -18.62
CA GLU A 215 13.64 -5.16 -19.57
C GLU A 215 15.06 -5.46 -19.07
N PRO A 216 15.41 -6.74 -18.84
CA PRO A 216 16.71 -7.09 -18.28
C PRO A 216 17.82 -6.94 -19.32
N GLN A 217 18.94 -6.34 -18.93
CA GLN A 217 20.12 -6.05 -19.76
C GLN A 217 21.42 -6.36 -18.99
N PHE A 218 21.49 -7.52 -18.35
CA PHE A 218 22.67 -7.99 -17.63
C PHE A 218 23.72 -8.55 -18.59
N LYS A 219 25.00 -8.26 -18.32
CA LYS A 219 26.13 -8.81 -19.10
C LYS A 219 26.39 -10.27 -18.78
N ASP A 220 26.23 -10.66 -17.52
CA ASP A 220 26.37 -12.06 -17.10
C ASP A 220 25.21 -12.88 -17.68
N ALA A 221 25.55 -13.94 -18.41
CA ALA A 221 24.59 -14.70 -19.19
C ALA A 221 23.58 -15.47 -18.31
N GLU A 222 24.01 -15.99 -17.16
CA GLU A 222 23.11 -16.71 -16.26
C GLU A 222 22.19 -15.74 -15.50
N THR A 223 22.72 -14.61 -15.03
CA THR A 223 21.93 -13.53 -14.42
C THR A 223 20.88 -13.03 -15.42
N GLN A 224 21.27 -12.78 -16.68
CA GLN A 224 20.35 -12.34 -17.73
C GLN A 224 19.24 -13.36 -17.98
N LYS A 225 19.59 -14.65 -18.05
CA LYS A 225 18.63 -15.74 -18.25
C LYS A 225 17.61 -15.82 -17.11
N GLN A 226 18.03 -15.72 -15.85
CA GLN A 226 17.11 -15.74 -14.71
C GLN A 226 16.25 -14.46 -14.64
N ALA A 227 16.82 -13.31 -14.98
CA ALA A 227 16.09 -12.04 -15.05
C ALA A 227 15.00 -12.04 -16.15
N LEU A 228 15.29 -12.63 -17.32
CA LEU A 228 14.31 -12.85 -18.38
C LEU A 228 13.18 -13.79 -17.92
N LYS A 229 13.51 -14.85 -17.18
CA LYS A 229 12.50 -15.76 -16.61
C LYS A 229 11.61 -15.03 -15.60
N LEU A 230 12.20 -14.26 -14.69
CA LEU A 230 11.45 -13.49 -13.69
C LEU A 230 10.49 -12.51 -14.36
N THR A 231 10.98 -11.71 -15.31
CA THR A 231 10.14 -10.73 -16.02
C THR A 231 9.05 -11.40 -16.88
N GLY A 232 9.31 -12.60 -17.42
CA GLY A 232 8.28 -13.43 -18.05
C GLY A 232 7.15 -13.85 -17.09
N LEU A 233 7.46 -14.15 -15.83
CA LEU A 233 6.44 -14.45 -14.82
C LEU A 233 5.64 -13.20 -14.42
N LEU A 234 6.30 -12.05 -14.32
CA LEU A 234 5.60 -10.78 -14.07
C LEU A 234 4.68 -10.38 -15.23
N LYS A 235 5.07 -10.66 -16.48
CA LYS A 235 4.20 -10.46 -17.64
C LYS A 235 2.94 -11.33 -17.58
N GLN A 236 3.07 -12.58 -17.12
CA GLN A 236 1.91 -13.44 -16.89
C GLN A 236 0.95 -12.85 -15.84
N ILE A 237 1.46 -12.22 -14.77
CA ILE A 237 0.62 -11.49 -13.80
C ILE A 237 -0.11 -10.34 -14.49
N ASN A 238 0.63 -9.51 -15.25
CA ASN A 238 0.10 -8.34 -15.94
C ASN A 238 -1.02 -8.69 -16.94
N GLU A 239 -0.87 -9.78 -17.66
CA GLU A 239 -1.80 -10.24 -18.70
C GLU A 239 -2.95 -11.09 -18.16
N SER A 240 -2.89 -11.52 -16.89
CA SER A 240 -3.90 -12.40 -16.32
C SER A 240 -5.14 -11.65 -15.85
N ASP A 241 -6.30 -12.26 -16.10
CA ASP A 241 -7.60 -11.92 -15.50
C ASP A 241 -7.92 -12.77 -14.26
N ASN A 242 -6.99 -13.63 -13.82
CA ASN A 242 -7.18 -14.49 -12.65
C ASN A 242 -6.68 -13.79 -11.37
N PRO A 243 -7.56 -13.46 -10.41
CA PRO A 243 -7.18 -12.74 -9.19
C PRO A 243 -6.13 -13.48 -8.34
N ASP A 244 -6.12 -14.81 -8.39
CA ASP A 244 -5.19 -15.66 -7.63
C ASP A 244 -3.84 -15.87 -8.34
N ILE A 245 -3.53 -15.13 -9.42
CA ILE A 245 -2.34 -15.40 -10.25
C ILE A 245 -1.03 -15.30 -9.46
N HIS A 246 -0.97 -14.40 -8.47
CA HIS A 246 0.18 -14.27 -7.57
C HIS A 246 0.45 -15.56 -6.81
N ASP A 247 -0.58 -16.20 -6.25
CA ASP A 247 -0.44 -17.45 -5.50
C ASP A 247 -0.02 -18.61 -6.40
N LYS A 248 -0.60 -18.69 -7.61
CA LYS A 248 -0.24 -19.71 -8.61
C LYS A 248 1.22 -19.63 -9.02
N LEU A 249 1.75 -18.41 -9.19
CA LEU A 249 3.13 -18.18 -9.61
C LEU A 249 4.11 -18.04 -8.44
N ASN A 250 3.64 -17.94 -7.20
CA ASN A 250 4.46 -17.57 -6.05
C ASN A 250 5.71 -18.46 -5.89
N LYS A 251 5.53 -19.79 -5.99
CA LYS A 251 6.63 -20.74 -5.86
C LYS A 251 7.67 -20.56 -6.97
N GLU A 252 7.22 -20.38 -8.21
CA GLU A 252 8.13 -20.24 -9.35
C GLU A 252 8.86 -18.90 -9.33
N ILE A 253 8.15 -17.82 -8.98
CA ILE A 253 8.74 -16.49 -8.80
C ILE A 253 9.78 -16.55 -7.68
N HIS A 254 9.45 -17.11 -6.52
CA HIS A 254 10.38 -17.24 -5.41
C HIS A 254 11.65 -18.00 -5.81
N GLN A 255 11.50 -19.16 -6.45
CA GLN A 255 12.65 -19.94 -6.92
C GLN A 255 13.49 -19.14 -7.94
N THR A 256 12.84 -18.49 -8.90
CA THR A 256 13.52 -17.72 -9.95
C THR A 256 14.25 -16.50 -9.35
N THR A 257 13.69 -15.85 -8.33
CA THR A 257 14.38 -14.79 -7.57
C THR A 257 15.61 -15.34 -6.84
N MET A 258 15.51 -16.50 -6.19
CA MET A 258 16.66 -17.14 -5.54
C MET A 258 17.76 -17.53 -6.52
N ASP A 259 17.38 -18.06 -7.69
CA ASP A 259 18.30 -18.41 -8.77
C ASP A 259 19.00 -17.16 -9.33
N LEU A 260 18.26 -16.05 -9.50
CA LEU A 260 18.81 -14.77 -9.93
C LEU A 260 19.81 -14.19 -8.93
N VAL A 261 19.49 -14.22 -7.63
CA VAL A 261 20.40 -13.79 -6.56
C VAL A 261 21.66 -14.65 -6.53
N SER A 262 21.52 -15.96 -6.71
CA SER A 262 22.67 -16.88 -6.74
C SER A 262 23.56 -16.64 -7.97
N ALA A 263 22.97 -16.38 -9.13
CA ALA A 263 23.69 -16.05 -10.35
C ALA A 263 24.44 -14.72 -10.24
N SER A 264 23.80 -13.68 -9.69
CA SER A 264 24.45 -12.38 -9.50
C SER A 264 25.57 -12.43 -8.46
N ALA A 265 25.41 -13.20 -7.39
CA ALA A 265 26.46 -13.40 -6.39
C ALA A 265 27.72 -14.03 -7.00
N GLY A 266 27.57 -14.95 -7.96
CA GLY A 266 28.69 -15.55 -8.69
C GLY A 266 29.51 -14.57 -9.52
N SER A 267 28.93 -13.44 -9.93
CA SER A 267 29.58 -12.37 -10.71
C SER A 267 29.88 -11.10 -9.91
N ALA A 268 29.46 -11.04 -8.63
CA ALA A 268 29.50 -9.83 -7.81
C ALA A 268 30.90 -9.24 -7.63
N SER A 269 31.95 -10.08 -7.53
CA SER A 269 33.34 -9.61 -7.37
C SER A 269 33.91 -8.96 -8.63
N SER A 270 33.30 -9.18 -9.79
CA SER A 270 33.72 -8.61 -11.09
C SER A 270 32.84 -7.45 -11.56
N ASN A 271 31.73 -7.18 -10.89
CA ASN A 271 30.80 -6.13 -11.28
C ASN A 271 31.33 -4.75 -10.92
N THR A 272 31.13 -3.80 -11.82
CA THR A 272 31.29 -2.37 -11.59
C THR A 272 30.20 -1.84 -10.65
N VAL A 273 30.42 -0.63 -10.10
CA VAL A 273 29.41 0.07 -9.29
C VAL A 273 28.09 0.22 -10.06
N ALA A 274 28.15 0.66 -11.32
CA ALA A 274 26.98 0.84 -12.17
C ALA A 274 26.20 -0.47 -12.42
N GLU A 275 26.89 -1.61 -12.53
CA GLU A 275 26.24 -2.92 -12.68
C GLU A 275 25.53 -3.35 -11.39
N ASN A 276 26.11 -3.06 -10.23
CA ASN A 276 25.47 -3.34 -8.94
C ASN A 276 24.26 -2.41 -8.70
N GLU A 277 24.35 -1.13 -9.06
CA GLU A 277 23.22 -0.19 -9.01
C GLU A 277 22.08 -0.61 -9.94
N TYR A 278 22.40 -1.04 -11.17
CA TYR A 278 21.43 -1.59 -12.10
C TYR A 278 20.73 -2.84 -11.55
N TYR A 279 21.50 -3.77 -10.98
CA TYR A 279 20.94 -4.96 -10.32
C TYR A 279 19.96 -4.59 -9.19
N ASN A 280 20.37 -3.70 -8.29
CA ASN A 280 19.53 -3.26 -7.18
C ASN A 280 18.24 -2.58 -7.66
N THR A 281 18.35 -1.77 -8.72
CA THR A 281 17.20 -1.12 -9.36
C THR A 281 16.24 -2.16 -9.95
N PHE A 282 16.77 -3.13 -10.70
CA PHE A 282 15.98 -4.22 -11.28
C PHE A 282 15.26 -5.06 -10.22
N ILE A 283 15.94 -5.43 -9.13
CA ILE A 283 15.34 -6.17 -8.02
C ILE A 283 14.24 -5.35 -7.34
N THR A 284 14.47 -4.05 -7.15
CA THR A 284 13.46 -3.16 -6.55
C THR A 284 12.23 -3.03 -7.45
N GLN A 285 12.42 -2.80 -8.75
CA GLN A 285 11.32 -2.69 -9.72
C GLN A 285 10.50 -3.98 -9.82
N THR A 286 11.18 -5.14 -9.96
CA THR A 286 10.49 -6.44 -10.02
C THR A 286 9.80 -6.81 -8.70
N GLY A 287 10.40 -6.44 -7.57
CA GLY A 287 9.81 -6.60 -6.24
C GLY A 287 8.54 -5.76 -6.06
N ASN A 288 8.60 -4.48 -6.43
CA ASN A 288 7.45 -3.59 -6.39
C ASN A 288 6.34 -4.07 -7.33
N PHE A 289 6.67 -4.45 -8.57
CA PHE A 289 5.68 -4.96 -9.51
C PHE A 289 4.96 -6.21 -8.98
N ARG A 290 5.72 -7.16 -8.41
CA ARG A 290 5.16 -8.36 -7.78
C ARG A 290 4.26 -8.03 -6.58
N ALA A 291 4.53 -6.93 -5.88
CA ALA A 291 3.81 -6.55 -4.68
C ALA A 291 2.45 -5.91 -4.98
N PHE A 292 2.19 -5.43 -6.20
CA PHE A 292 0.88 -4.87 -6.54
C PHE A 292 -0.25 -5.85 -6.20
N GLY A 293 -1.13 -5.42 -5.31
CA GLY A 293 -2.43 -6.02 -5.04
C GLY A 293 -3.52 -5.41 -5.92
N VAL A 294 -3.25 -4.24 -6.51
CA VAL A 294 -4.11 -3.59 -7.49
C VAL A 294 -3.31 -3.13 -8.69
N LEU A 295 -3.81 -3.42 -9.89
CA LEU A 295 -3.10 -3.13 -11.14
C LEU A 295 -4.04 -2.52 -12.19
N PRO A 296 -3.76 -1.31 -12.70
CA PRO A 296 -4.44 -0.77 -13.87
C PRO A 296 -4.37 -1.70 -15.08
N LYS A 297 -5.44 -1.75 -15.87
CA LYS A 297 -5.56 -2.58 -17.08
C LYS A 297 -5.92 -1.74 -18.31
#